data_AF-A0A5C5R5P8-F1
#
_entry.id   AF-A0A5C5R5P8-F1
#
_cell.length_a   1.000
_cell.length_b   1.000
_cell.length_c   1.000
_cell.angle_alpha   90.00
_cell.angle_beta   90.00
_cell.angle_gamma   90.00
#
_symmetry.space_group_name_H-M   'P 1'
#
loop_
_entity.id
_entity.type
_entity.pdbx_description
1 polymer ?
#
loop_
_entity_poly.entity_id
_entity_poly.type
_entity_poly.pdbx_seq_one_letter_code
_entity_poly.pdbx_strand_id
1 'polypeptide(L)'
;MEVLPSLARAGIARSFDPTIWPEGTAMDGDDVLIAGVPSAALAGGAPSTYPVVVSRISRLVRSGPVVLCDVVGELPPHASLADVAWPGVRLAGARMRQLLVRGADGTRLAARVEVPVDVPVDAPIALALTLPHGLSTPGARSFWPEACAHRSFGRLA
;
A
#
# COMPACT_ATOMS: atom_id res chain seq x y z
N MET A 1 -7.75 28.40 -4.93
CA MET A 1 -7.65 26.94 -4.64
C MET A 1 -8.44 26.72 -3.37
N GLU A 2 -9.74 26.43 -3.48
CA GLU A 2 -10.61 26.26 -2.32
C GLU A 2 -10.27 24.95 -1.60
N VAL A 3 -9.75 25.08 -0.39
CA VAL A 3 -9.68 23.98 0.57
C VAL A 3 -11.09 23.79 1.09
N LEU A 4 -11.74 22.66 0.77
CA LEU A 4 -13.09 22.36 1.26
C LEU A 4 -13.06 22.29 2.80
N PRO A 5 -13.71 23.23 3.52
CA PRO A 5 -13.63 23.32 4.97
C PRO A 5 -14.42 22.22 5.70
N SER A 6 -15.19 21.39 4.98
CA SER A 6 -16.00 20.31 5.56
C SER A 6 -15.21 19.08 6.02
N LEU A 7 -13.90 19.00 5.73
CA LEU A 7 -13.07 17.83 6.04
C LEU A 7 -12.25 17.95 7.34
N ALA A 8 -12.30 19.09 8.04
CA ALA A 8 -11.49 19.33 9.25
C ALA A 8 -11.83 18.40 10.44
N ARG A 9 -12.90 17.61 10.35
CA ARG A 9 -13.36 16.68 11.40
C ARG A 9 -13.47 15.22 10.95
N ALA A 10 -13.23 14.92 9.68
CA ALA A 10 -13.21 13.54 9.21
C ALA A 10 -11.78 13.00 9.36
N GLY A 11 -11.60 11.97 10.20
CA GLY A 11 -10.37 11.16 10.21
C GLY A 11 -10.21 10.29 8.96
N ILE A 12 -11.10 10.44 7.98
CA ILE A 12 -11.33 9.43 6.94
C ILE A 12 -10.51 9.70 5.69
N ALA A 13 -9.95 8.59 5.20
CA ALA A 13 -9.31 8.43 3.92
C ALA A 13 -10.29 8.63 2.74
N ARG A 14 -10.16 9.74 2.03
CA ARG A 14 -10.67 9.87 0.65
C ARG A 14 -9.90 9.03 -0.37
N SER A 15 -8.87 8.29 0.07
CA SER A 15 -8.14 7.29 -0.74
C SER A 15 -8.58 5.85 -0.49
N PHE A 16 -9.73 5.64 0.16
CA PHE A 16 -10.31 4.30 0.28
C PHE A 16 -11.60 4.24 -0.54
N ASP A 17 -11.49 3.77 -1.77
CA ASP A 17 -12.66 3.50 -2.62
C ASP A 17 -13.08 2.02 -2.50
N PRO A 18 -14.17 1.68 -1.78
CA PRO A 18 -14.58 0.29 -1.58
C PRO A 18 -14.90 -0.46 -2.88
N THR A 19 -15.03 0.23 -4.02
CA THR A 19 -15.19 -0.40 -5.34
C THR A 19 -13.86 -0.85 -5.96
N ILE A 20 -12.73 -0.28 -5.52
CA ILE A 20 -11.38 -0.63 -5.94
C ILE A 20 -10.76 -1.67 -5.00
N TRP A 21 -11.04 -1.55 -3.71
CA TRP A 21 -10.45 -2.41 -2.70
C TRP A 21 -11.02 -3.84 -2.75
N PRO A 22 -10.17 -4.88 -2.59
CA PRO A 22 -10.62 -6.27 -2.59
C PRO A 22 -11.63 -6.58 -1.48
N GLU A 23 -12.51 -7.55 -1.74
CA GLU A 23 -13.46 -8.06 -0.75
C GLU A 23 -12.75 -8.49 0.55
N GLY A 24 -13.38 -8.19 1.69
CA GLY A 24 -12.80 -8.40 3.02
C GLY A 24 -11.89 -7.26 3.48
N THR A 25 -11.68 -6.23 2.65
CA THR A 25 -11.07 -4.98 3.11
C THR A 25 -12.14 -4.04 3.65
N ALA A 26 -11.96 -3.53 4.86
CA ALA A 26 -12.88 -2.57 5.48
C ALA A 26 -12.12 -1.48 6.23
N MET A 27 -12.77 -0.34 6.43
CA MET A 27 -12.28 0.70 7.34
C MET A 27 -12.78 0.43 8.75
N ASP A 28 -11.93 0.63 9.75
CA ASP A 28 -12.29 0.66 11.17
C ASP A 28 -11.66 1.89 11.84
N GLY A 29 -12.46 2.95 11.99
CA GLY A 29 -11.98 4.25 12.45
C GLY A 29 -10.89 4.82 11.53
N ASP A 30 -9.68 4.97 12.08
CA ASP A 30 -8.51 5.47 11.37
C ASP A 30 -7.65 4.32 10.78
N ASP A 31 -8.01 3.04 10.98
CA ASP A 31 -7.27 1.87 10.47
C ASP A 31 -8.00 1.18 9.31
N VAL A 32 -7.28 0.30 8.61
CA VAL A 32 -7.79 -0.60 7.58
C VAL A 32 -7.73 -2.02 8.11
N LEU A 33 -8.84 -2.74 8.01
CA LEU A 33 -8.93 -4.17 8.27
C LEU A 33 -8.76 -4.95 6.96
N ILE A 34 -7.88 -5.94 6.94
CA ILE A 34 -7.69 -6.88 5.83
C ILE A 34 -8.16 -8.25 6.32
N ALA A 35 -9.29 -8.74 5.78
CA ALA A 35 -9.96 -9.96 6.25
C ALA A 35 -10.22 -9.95 7.77
N GLY A 36 -10.56 -8.78 8.32
CA GLY A 36 -10.79 -8.58 9.76
C GLY A 36 -9.53 -8.38 10.60
N VAL A 37 -8.34 -8.40 10.00
CA VAL A 37 -7.06 -8.17 10.71
C VAL A 37 -6.62 -6.72 10.55
N PRO A 38 -6.33 -5.99 11.65
CA PRO A 38 -5.82 -4.61 11.59
C PRO A 38 -4.51 -4.51 10.81
N SER A 39 -4.38 -3.48 9.96
CA SER A 39 -3.21 -3.28 9.11
C SER A 39 -1.92 -3.14 9.93
N ALA A 40 -1.99 -2.52 11.11
CA ALA A 40 -0.84 -2.38 12.01
C ALA A 40 -0.26 -3.73 12.45
N ALA A 41 -1.09 -4.77 12.58
CA ALA A 41 -0.66 -6.13 12.90
C ALA A 41 0.02 -6.83 11.70
N LEU A 42 -0.25 -6.37 10.48
CA LEU A 42 0.31 -6.93 9.24
C LEU A 42 1.60 -6.22 8.81
N ALA A 43 1.73 -4.94 9.14
CA ALA A 43 2.85 -4.09 8.76
C ALA A 43 4.23 -4.57 9.28
N GLY A 44 4.26 -5.49 10.25
CA GLY A 44 5.48 -6.13 10.77
C GLY A 44 6.07 -7.24 9.89
N GLY A 45 5.60 -7.41 8.66
CA GLY A 45 6.03 -8.49 7.77
C GLY A 45 5.18 -9.76 7.89
N ALA A 46 3.98 -9.67 8.51
CA ALA A 46 3.00 -10.74 8.40
C ALA A 46 2.50 -10.80 6.94
N PRO A 47 2.13 -11.99 6.42
CA PRO A 47 1.68 -12.12 5.05
C PRO A 47 0.40 -11.30 4.86
N SER A 48 0.51 -10.20 4.13
CA SER A 48 -0.64 -9.44 3.66
C SER A 48 -1.43 -10.31 2.67
N THR A 49 -2.75 -10.35 2.82
CA THR A 49 -3.59 -11.21 1.99
C THR A 49 -3.72 -10.61 0.59
N TYR A 50 -3.23 -11.32 -0.42
CA TYR A 50 -3.36 -10.91 -1.81
C TYR A 50 -4.86 -10.74 -2.19
N PRO A 51 -5.29 -9.63 -2.82
CA PRO A 51 -4.52 -8.60 -3.54
C PRO A 51 -4.08 -7.36 -2.73
N VAL A 52 -4.16 -7.38 -1.40
CA VAL A 52 -3.73 -6.26 -0.55
C VAL A 52 -2.33 -6.53 -0.03
N VAL A 53 -1.45 -5.53 -0.15
CA VAL A 53 -0.13 -5.53 0.50
C VAL A 53 -0.10 -4.49 1.60
N VAL A 54 0.27 -4.90 2.81
CA VAL A 54 0.48 -3.97 3.94
C VAL A 54 1.95 -3.97 4.27
N SER A 55 2.54 -2.79 4.32
CA SER A 55 3.97 -2.59 4.60
C SER A 55 4.17 -1.37 5.49
N ARG A 56 5.42 -1.06 5.82
CA ARG A 56 5.85 0.17 6.49
C ARG A 56 6.67 1.02 5.54
N ILE A 57 6.52 2.32 5.70
CA ILE A 57 7.23 3.30 4.89
C ILE A 57 8.67 3.40 5.41
N SER A 58 9.65 3.01 4.60
CA SER A 58 11.07 3.17 4.95
C SER A 58 11.58 4.56 4.58
N ARG A 59 11.00 5.17 3.54
CA ARG A 59 11.34 6.53 3.11
C ARG A 59 10.18 7.17 2.35
N LEU A 60 10.00 8.47 2.54
CA LEU A 60 9.05 9.26 1.75
C LEU A 60 9.69 10.57 1.28
N VAL A 61 9.73 10.79 -0.03
CA VAL A 61 10.30 11.99 -0.66
C VAL A 61 9.26 12.65 -1.55
N ARG A 62 9.01 13.95 -1.33
CA ARG A 62 8.07 14.74 -2.13
C ARG A 62 8.85 15.63 -3.09
N SER A 63 8.53 15.56 -4.39
CA SER A 63 9.12 16.39 -5.43
C SER A 63 8.01 16.91 -6.36
N GLY A 64 7.57 18.14 -6.11
CA GLY A 64 6.49 18.78 -6.87
C GLY A 64 5.20 17.94 -6.88
N PRO A 65 4.73 17.46 -8.05
CA PRO A 65 3.53 16.63 -8.15
C PRO A 65 3.76 15.13 -7.85
N VAL A 66 5.01 14.72 -7.66
CA VAL A 66 5.40 13.31 -7.49
C VAL A 66 5.82 13.06 -6.04
N VAL A 67 5.45 11.91 -5.50
CA VAL A 67 5.90 11.40 -4.21
C VAL A 67 6.53 10.03 -4.43
N LEU A 68 7.78 9.87 -4.01
CA LEU A 68 8.45 8.57 -3.93
C LEU A 68 8.28 8.02 -2.51
N CYS A 69 7.79 6.79 -2.41
CA CYS A 69 7.60 6.04 -1.18
C CYS A 69 8.38 4.74 -1.28
N ASP A 70 9.49 4.62 -0.54
CA ASP A 70 10.14 3.34 -0.36
C ASP A 70 9.46 2.62 0.80
N VAL A 71 9.19 1.32 0.64
CA VAL A 71 8.53 0.49 1.65
C VAL A 71 9.45 -0.64 2.12
N VAL A 72 9.14 -1.22 3.27
CA VAL A 72 9.84 -2.39 3.80
C VAL A 72 9.33 -3.66 3.12
N GLY A 73 10.23 -4.57 2.77
CA GLY A 73 9.87 -5.82 2.10
C GLY A 73 9.68 -5.68 0.60
N GLU A 74 9.38 -6.81 -0.05
CA GLU A 74 9.26 -6.92 -1.49
C GLU A 74 7.85 -6.59 -1.96
N LEU A 75 7.71 -6.14 -3.20
CA LEU A 75 6.41 -5.92 -3.83
C LEU A 75 6.15 -7.01 -4.87
N PRO A 76 4.90 -7.46 -5.05
CA PRO A 76 4.58 -8.47 -6.05
C PRO A 76 5.01 -8.01 -7.46
N PRO A 77 5.85 -8.80 -8.16
CA PRO A 77 6.23 -8.47 -9.52
C PRO A 77 5.00 -8.55 -10.44
N HIS A 78 4.98 -7.71 -11.49
CA HIS A 78 3.90 -7.64 -12.48
C HIS A 78 2.53 -7.18 -11.95
N ALA A 79 2.41 -6.82 -10.67
CA ALA A 79 1.22 -6.14 -10.16
C ALA A 79 1.16 -4.69 -10.64
N SER A 80 -0.04 -4.14 -10.69
CA SER A 80 -0.31 -2.70 -10.83
C SER A 80 -0.92 -2.18 -9.53
N LEU A 81 -0.55 -0.97 -9.13
CA LEU A 81 -1.13 -0.32 -7.96
C LEU A 81 -2.44 0.35 -8.36
N ALA A 82 -3.53 -0.09 -7.75
CA ALA A 82 -4.87 0.44 -8.01
C ALA A 82 -5.22 1.58 -7.07
N ASP A 83 -4.92 1.42 -5.78
CA ASP A 83 -5.21 2.41 -4.75
C ASP A 83 -4.28 2.24 -3.52
N VAL A 84 -4.27 3.22 -2.63
CA VAL A 84 -3.45 3.25 -1.41
C VAL A 84 -4.23 3.80 -0.24
N ALA A 85 -4.15 3.12 0.90
CA ALA A 85 -4.63 3.66 2.16
C ALA A 85 -3.45 3.98 3.08
N TRP A 86 -3.68 4.95 3.96
CA TRP A 86 -2.69 5.45 4.93
C TRP A 86 -3.21 5.21 6.35
N PRO A 87 -3.17 3.97 6.87
CA PRO A 87 -3.73 3.65 8.18
C PRO A 87 -3.09 4.49 9.29
N GLY A 88 -3.93 5.01 10.18
CA GLY A 88 -3.54 5.88 11.30
C GLY A 88 -3.09 7.29 10.88
N VAL A 89 -3.11 7.63 9.59
CA VAL A 89 -2.65 8.94 9.09
C VAL A 89 -3.83 9.79 8.66
N ARG A 90 -3.92 10.99 9.23
CA ARG A 90 -4.96 11.97 8.88
C ARG A 90 -4.74 12.53 7.48
N LEU A 91 -5.79 12.59 6.68
CA LEU A 91 -5.76 13.19 5.33
C LEU A 91 -5.95 14.71 5.31
N ALA A 92 -5.90 15.40 6.45
CA ALA A 92 -6.03 16.86 6.48
C ALA A 92 -4.93 17.49 5.61
N GLY A 93 -5.31 18.22 4.56
CA GLY A 93 -4.37 18.80 3.61
C GLY A 93 -3.75 17.82 2.61
N ALA A 94 -4.27 16.58 2.53
CA ALA A 94 -3.89 15.62 1.50
C ALA A 94 -4.14 16.20 0.10
N ARG A 95 -3.29 15.79 -0.85
CA ARG A 95 -3.38 16.23 -2.24
C ARG A 95 -3.27 15.04 -3.16
N MET A 96 -3.99 15.08 -4.27
CA MET A 96 -3.85 14.12 -5.35
C MET A 96 -2.46 14.25 -5.99
N ARG A 97 -1.65 13.19 -5.93
CA ARG A 97 -0.25 13.16 -6.40
C ARG A 97 0.02 11.88 -7.20
N GLN A 98 1.08 11.91 -8.00
CA GLN A 98 1.65 10.69 -8.53
C GLN A 98 2.48 10.05 -7.41
N LEU A 99 2.02 8.93 -6.86
CA LEU A 99 2.79 8.15 -5.91
C LEU A 99 3.57 7.07 -6.67
N LEU A 100 4.87 6.97 -6.40
CA LEU A 100 5.76 5.91 -6.84
C LEU A 100 6.14 5.10 -5.62
N VAL A 101 5.69 3.86 -5.53
CA VAL A 101 6.01 2.94 -4.43
C VAL A 101 7.14 2.02 -4.87
N ARG A 102 8.18 1.88 -4.06
CA ARG A 102 9.33 1.02 -4.34
C ARG A 102 9.54 0.00 -3.24
N GLY A 103 9.58 -1.28 -3.61
CA GLY A 103 9.95 -2.39 -2.73
C GLY A 103 11.46 -2.53 -2.52
N ALA A 104 11.85 -3.30 -1.52
CA ALA A 104 13.26 -3.58 -1.19
C ALA A 104 14.00 -4.34 -2.31
N ASP A 105 13.28 -5.13 -3.09
CA ASP A 105 13.73 -5.83 -4.31
C ASP A 105 13.94 -4.90 -5.52
N GLY A 106 13.54 -3.63 -5.40
CA GLY A 106 13.60 -2.66 -6.47
C GLY A 106 12.37 -2.62 -7.38
N THR A 107 11.37 -3.46 -7.13
CA THR A 107 10.07 -3.42 -7.83
C THR A 107 9.41 -2.06 -7.61
N ARG A 108 8.79 -1.52 -8.65
CA ARG A 108 8.16 -0.19 -8.63
C ARG A 108 6.72 -0.28 -9.07
N LEU A 109 5.86 0.33 -8.27
CA LEU A 109 4.46 0.51 -8.59
C LEU A 109 4.14 2.00 -8.61
N ALA A 110 3.09 2.39 -9.33
CA ALA A 110 2.72 3.78 -9.46
C ALA A 110 1.20 3.94 -9.54
N ALA A 111 0.66 4.95 -8.85
CA ALA A 111 -0.74 5.30 -8.90
C ALA A 111 -0.95 6.80 -8.66
N ARG A 112 -2.09 7.31 -9.11
CA ARG A 112 -2.60 8.64 -8.73
C ARG A 112 -3.46 8.47 -7.48
N VAL A 113 -2.96 8.91 -6.33
CA VAL A 113 -3.65 8.76 -5.04
C VAL A 113 -3.58 10.04 -4.22
N GLU A 114 -4.47 10.17 -3.24
CA GLU A 114 -4.36 11.23 -2.25
C GLU A 114 -3.21 10.92 -1.31
N VAL A 115 -2.23 11.82 -1.25
CA VAL A 115 -1.09 11.68 -0.35
C VAL A 115 -1.21 12.70 0.78
N PRO A 116 -1.28 12.26 2.06
CA PRO A 116 -1.28 13.14 3.22
C PRO A 116 -0.03 14.03 3.25
N VAL A 117 -0.18 15.22 3.86
CA VAL A 117 0.94 16.17 4.01
C VAL A 117 2.00 15.62 4.96
N ASP A 118 1.56 15.03 6.07
CA ASP A 118 2.41 14.50 7.13
C ASP A 118 2.21 12.99 7.20
N VAL A 119 3.17 12.25 6.66
CA VAL A 119 3.20 10.79 6.73
C VAL A 119 4.50 10.42 7.44
N PRO A 120 4.44 9.80 8.63
CA PRO A 120 5.65 9.41 9.35
C PRO A 120 6.40 8.31 8.58
N VAL A 121 7.73 8.34 8.68
CA VAL A 121 8.52 7.14 8.41
C VAL A 121 8.12 6.07 9.43
N ASP A 122 8.15 4.81 9.01
CA ASP A 122 7.68 3.64 9.74
C ASP A 122 6.16 3.52 9.92
N ALA A 123 5.39 4.50 9.42
CA ALA A 123 3.93 4.37 9.38
C ALA A 123 3.50 3.22 8.44
N PRO A 124 2.39 2.53 8.75
CA PRO A 124 1.82 1.54 7.87
C PRO A 124 1.31 2.18 6.58
N ILE A 125 1.36 1.42 5.49
CA ILE A 125 0.78 1.74 4.20
C ILE A 125 0.12 0.48 3.66
N ALA A 126 -1.13 0.59 3.22
CA ALA A 126 -1.85 -0.50 2.59
C ALA A 126 -2.00 -0.20 1.09
N LEU A 127 -1.71 -1.19 0.25
CA LEU A 127 -1.66 -1.10 -1.20
C LEU A 127 -2.70 -2.06 -1.78
N ALA A 128 -3.67 -1.53 -2.52
CA ALA A 128 -4.58 -2.34 -3.31
C ALA A 128 -3.94 -2.63 -4.67
N LEU A 129 -3.76 -3.91 -5.00
CA LEU A 129 -3.10 -4.34 -6.22
C LEU A 129 -4.08 -4.96 -7.22
N THR A 130 -3.79 -4.77 -8.51
CA THR A 130 -4.44 -5.48 -9.62
C THR A 130 -3.42 -6.30 -10.39
N LEU A 131 -3.80 -7.51 -10.83
CA LEU A 131 -2.99 -8.32 -11.73
C LEU A 131 -3.45 -8.16 -13.18
N PRO A 132 -2.55 -8.36 -14.15
CA PRO A 132 -2.92 -8.63 -15.53
C PRO A 132 -3.92 -9.79 -15.61
N HIS A 133 -4.90 -9.67 -16.50
CA HIS A 133 -5.90 -10.71 -16.75
C HIS A 133 -5.23 -12.05 -17.05
N GLY A 134 -5.61 -13.12 -16.34
CA GLY A 134 -5.11 -14.48 -16.54
C GLY A 134 -4.13 -15.00 -15.48
N LEU A 135 -3.61 -14.15 -14.59
CA LEU A 135 -2.90 -14.59 -13.39
C LEU A 135 -3.92 -14.80 -12.26
N SER A 136 -4.17 -16.07 -11.91
CA SER A 136 -5.09 -16.40 -10.82
C SER A 136 -4.52 -15.95 -9.49
N THR A 137 -5.36 -15.29 -8.68
CA THR A 137 -5.20 -15.17 -7.23
C THR A 137 -4.94 -16.58 -6.68
N PRO A 138 -3.78 -16.89 -6.07
CA PRO A 138 -3.74 -18.08 -5.24
C PRO A 138 -4.73 -17.80 -4.11
N GLY A 139 -5.76 -18.65 -3.97
CA GLY A 139 -6.97 -18.38 -3.16
C GLY A 139 -6.68 -17.91 -1.74
N ALA A 140 -7.69 -17.32 -1.09
CA ALA A 140 -7.73 -16.60 0.20
C ALA A 140 -7.20 -17.33 1.47
N ARG A 141 -6.19 -18.20 1.33
CA ARG A 141 -5.30 -18.77 2.35
C ARG A 141 -3.86 -18.90 1.84
N SER A 142 -3.49 -18.19 0.79
CA SER A 142 -2.13 -18.17 0.26
C SER A 142 -1.28 -17.27 1.16
N PHE A 143 -0.80 -17.86 2.26
CA PHE A 143 0.50 -17.51 2.80
C PHE A 143 1.43 -17.34 1.61
N TRP A 144 2.00 -16.15 1.46
CA TRP A 144 3.10 -15.95 0.53
C TRP A 144 4.15 -17.01 0.90
N PRO A 145 4.48 -17.97 0.03
CA PRO A 145 5.42 -19.01 0.40
C PRO A 145 6.78 -18.36 0.64
N GLU A 146 7.60 -18.96 1.51
CA GLU A 146 9.03 -18.67 1.67
C GLU A 146 9.82 -18.76 0.34
N ALA A 147 9.18 -19.04 -0.80
CA ALA A 147 9.78 -19.13 -2.13
C ALA A 147 10.18 -17.79 -2.78
N CYS A 148 9.97 -16.62 -2.15
CA CYS A 148 10.84 -15.47 -2.44
C CYS A 148 12.29 -15.72 -1.98
N ALA A 149 12.54 -16.72 -1.12
CA ALA A 149 13.86 -17.22 -0.77
C ALA A 149 14.36 -18.26 -1.79
N HIS A 150 14.66 -17.85 -3.01
CA HIS A 150 15.59 -18.56 -3.90
C HIS A 150 16.06 -17.59 -5.01
N ARG A 151 17.35 -17.45 -5.34
CA ARG A 151 18.53 -18.23 -4.96
C ARG A 151 19.75 -17.36 -5.31
N SER A 152 20.74 -17.34 -4.41
CA SER A 152 22.10 -16.86 -4.67
C SER A 152 22.59 -17.24 -6.07
N PHE A 153 23.19 -16.28 -6.78
CA PHE A 153 23.95 -16.48 -8.01
C PHE A 153 25.06 -17.51 -7.78
N GLY A 154 24.75 -18.78 -7.99
CA GLY A 154 25.74 -19.85 -8.17
C GLY A 154 26.31 -19.74 -9.58
N ARG A 155 27.39 -18.98 -9.70
CA ARG A 155 28.25 -18.90 -10.88
C ARG A 155 28.95 -20.26 -11.05
N LEU A 156 28.65 -20.99 -12.12
CA LEU A 156 29.47 -22.07 -12.68
C LEU A 156 29.89 -21.56 -14.07
N ALA A 157 31.16 -21.29 -14.37
CA ALA A 157 32.32 -22.21 -14.46
C ALA A 157 32.07 -23.30 -15.50
#